data_AF-A0A844W7R4-F1
#
_entry.id   AF-A0A844W7R4-F1
#
_cell.length_a   1.000
_cell.length_b   1.000
_cell.length_c   1.000
_cell.angle_alpha   90.00
_cell.angle_beta   90.00
_cell.angle_gamma   90.00
#
_symmetry.space_group_name_H-M   'P 1'
#
loop_
_entity.id
_entity.type
_entity.pdbx_description
1 polymer ?
#
loop_
_entity_poly.entity_id
_entity_poly.type
_entity_poly.pdbx_seq_one_letter_code
_entity_poly.pdbx_strand_id
1 'polypeptide(L)'
;MRPARIGLLALLAAAAFLGLRFGWHHATRSESDAVARTVEHYLRMERDRGHAPKATDCSAKPDGTRGGWLIVTCLPGHLPPGQGYEIGLDDWGRMRIRSPYRDAEP
;
A
#
# COMPACT_ATOMS: atom_id res chain seq x y z
N MET A 1 8.63 47.19 -5.46
CA MET A 1 7.46 46.29 -5.30
C MET A 1 7.07 46.28 -3.83
N ARG A 2 5.77 46.42 -3.49
CA ARG A 2 5.31 46.44 -2.09
C ARG A 2 5.55 45.06 -1.44
N PRO A 3 6.09 44.98 -0.22
CA PRO A 3 6.42 43.71 0.46
C PRO A 3 5.21 42.76 0.57
N ALA A 4 3.99 43.30 0.65
CA ALA A 4 2.75 42.52 0.63
C ALA A 4 2.55 41.68 -0.65
N ARG A 5 3.00 42.17 -1.82
CA ARG A 5 2.88 41.42 -3.09
C ARG A 5 3.87 40.25 -3.16
N ILE A 6 5.04 40.43 -2.58
CA ILE A 6 6.09 39.39 -2.52
C ILE A 6 5.63 38.24 -1.63
N GLY A 7 5.05 38.55 -0.47
CA GLY A 7 4.48 37.53 0.43
C GLY A 7 3.35 36.73 -0.21
N LEU A 8 2.45 37.38 -0.94
CA LEU A 8 1.36 36.70 -1.65
C LEU A 8 1.88 35.76 -2.75
N LEU A 9 2.85 36.22 -3.55
CA LEU A 9 3.47 35.42 -4.61
C LEU A 9 4.19 34.20 -4.01
N ALA A 10 4.88 34.36 -2.88
CA ALA A 10 5.54 33.26 -2.19
C ALA A 10 4.53 32.20 -1.70
N LEU A 11 3.40 32.64 -1.13
CA LEU A 11 2.32 31.73 -0.71
C LEU A 11 1.71 30.97 -1.88
N LEU A 12 1.44 31.65 -3.00
CA LEU A 12 0.90 31.01 -4.21
C LEU A 12 1.88 29.99 -4.79
N ALA A 13 3.16 30.34 -4.86
CA ALA A 13 4.20 29.43 -5.33
C ALA A 13 4.31 28.18 -4.42
N ALA A 14 4.28 28.37 -3.09
CA ALA A 14 4.31 27.25 -2.14
C ALA A 14 3.07 26.35 -2.28
N ALA A 15 1.88 26.93 -2.41
CA ALA A 15 0.64 26.17 -2.60
C ALA A 15 0.65 25.39 -3.93
N ALA A 16 1.08 26.01 -5.02
CA ALA A 16 1.18 25.36 -6.32
C ALA A 16 2.21 24.21 -6.30
N PHE A 17 3.37 24.41 -5.66
CA PHE A 17 4.39 23.38 -5.53
C PHE A 17 3.89 22.18 -4.71
N LEU A 18 3.25 22.43 -3.57
CA LEU A 18 2.66 21.37 -2.74
C LEU A 18 1.56 20.63 -3.50
N GLY A 19 0.63 21.35 -4.12
CA GLY A 19 -0.45 20.77 -4.91
C GLY A 19 0.05 19.90 -6.05
N LEU A 20 1.06 20.36 -6.80
CA LEU A 20 1.69 19.57 -7.86
C LEU A 20 2.37 18.33 -7.30
N ARG A 21 3.08 18.43 -6.18
CA ARG A 21 3.78 17.30 -5.58
C ARG A 21 2.83 16.22 -5.05
N PHE A 22 1.73 16.61 -4.42
CA PHE A 22 0.68 15.70 -3.96
C PHE A 22 -0.12 15.10 -5.12
N GLY A 23 -0.48 15.92 -6.11
CA GLY A 23 -1.17 15.46 -7.31
C GLY A 23 -0.35 14.46 -8.10
N TRP A 24 0.95 14.73 -8.29
CA TRP A 24 1.87 13.79 -8.93
C TRP A 24 1.97 12.47 -8.15
N HIS A 25 2.10 12.54 -6.83
CA HIS A 25 2.19 11.36 -5.97
C HIS A 25 0.98 10.43 -6.11
N HIS A 26 -0.22 11.01 -6.16
CA HIS A 26 -1.46 10.25 -6.37
C HIS A 26 -1.62 9.78 -7.82
N ALA A 27 -1.27 10.61 -8.81
CA ALA A 27 -1.39 10.25 -10.23
C ALA A 27 -0.42 9.12 -10.64
N THR A 28 0.76 9.05 -10.04
CA THR A 28 1.74 7.97 -10.31
C THR A 28 1.53 6.73 -9.46
N ARG A 29 0.52 6.69 -8.56
CA ARG A 29 0.17 5.47 -7.85
C ARG A 29 -0.61 4.55 -8.78
N SER A 30 0.07 3.55 -9.32
CA SER A 30 -0.63 2.40 -9.90
C SER A 30 -0.94 1.40 -8.79
N GLU A 31 -2.17 0.88 -8.78
CA GLU A 31 -2.56 -0.24 -7.90
C GLU A 31 -1.63 -1.43 -8.12
N SER A 32 -1.23 -1.67 -9.37
CA SER A 32 -0.33 -2.74 -9.76
C SER A 32 1.05 -2.63 -9.11
N ASP A 33 1.66 -1.44 -9.03
CA ASP A 33 2.96 -1.25 -8.36
C ASP A 33 2.85 -1.41 -6.84
N ALA A 34 1.69 -1.08 -6.27
CA ALA A 34 1.44 -1.25 -4.84
C ALA A 34 1.31 -2.74 -4.48
N VAL A 35 0.55 -3.49 -5.28
CA VAL A 35 0.43 -4.95 -5.16
C VAL A 35 1.79 -5.61 -5.39
N ALA A 36 2.52 -5.26 -6.46
CA ALA A 36 3.82 -5.84 -6.77
C ALA A 36 4.82 -5.68 -5.62
N ARG A 37 4.93 -4.49 -5.03
CA ARG A 37 5.80 -4.25 -3.86
C ARG A 37 5.37 -5.04 -2.62
N THR A 38 4.07 -5.20 -2.42
CA THR A 38 3.53 -5.96 -1.28
C THR A 38 3.81 -7.45 -1.43
N VAL A 39 3.59 -7.99 -2.63
CA VAL A 39 3.93 -9.38 -2.98
C VAL A 39 5.43 -9.60 -2.84
N GLU A 40 6.28 -8.70 -3.32
CA GLU A 40 7.73 -8.80 -3.16
C GLU A 40 8.14 -8.81 -1.68
N HIS A 41 7.49 -7.99 -0.84
CA HIS A 41 7.72 -8.00 0.61
C HIS A 41 7.37 -9.36 1.24
N TYR A 42 6.22 -9.93 0.90
CA TYR A 42 5.81 -11.28 1.32
C TYR A 42 6.83 -12.34 0.86
N LEU A 43 7.18 -12.33 -0.42
CA LEU A 43 8.12 -13.30 -1.00
C LEU A 43 9.50 -13.25 -0.33
N ARG A 44 9.98 -12.05 0.05
CA ARG A 44 11.24 -11.91 0.79
C ARG A 44 11.10 -12.45 2.21
N MET A 45 10.07 -12.02 2.95
CA MET A 45 9.82 -12.46 4.32
C MET A 45 9.75 -13.99 4.46
N GLU A 46 9.04 -14.64 3.55
CA GLU A 46 8.88 -16.09 3.56
C GLU A 46 10.15 -16.82 3.09
N ARG A 47 10.91 -16.25 2.14
CA ARG A 47 12.23 -16.79 1.78
C ARG A 47 13.23 -16.71 2.92
N ASP A 48 13.23 -15.60 3.68
CA ASP A 48 14.09 -15.42 4.85
C ASP A 48 13.77 -16.43 5.97
N ARG A 49 12.55 -16.98 5.99
CA ARG A 49 12.11 -18.06 6.88
C ARG A 49 12.39 -19.46 6.34
N GLY A 50 12.97 -19.58 5.15
CA GLY A 50 13.31 -20.86 4.52
C GLY A 50 12.14 -21.51 3.76
N HIS A 51 11.09 -20.76 3.44
CA HIS A 51 9.96 -21.25 2.66
C HIS A 51 10.12 -20.93 1.15
N ALA A 52 9.31 -21.59 0.32
CA ALA A 52 9.25 -21.37 -1.13
C ALA A 52 7.93 -20.68 -1.52
N PRO A 53 7.75 -19.39 -1.18
CA PRO A 53 6.51 -18.66 -1.45
C PRO A 53 6.35 -18.41 -2.95
N LYS A 54 5.10 -18.32 -3.42
CA LYS A 54 4.78 -17.98 -4.81
C LYS A 54 3.96 -16.70 -4.87
N ALA A 55 4.11 -15.93 -5.95
CA ALA A 55 3.28 -14.75 -6.19
C ALA A 55 1.79 -15.12 -6.32
N THR A 56 1.50 -16.33 -6.80
CA THR A 56 0.14 -16.90 -6.92
C THR A 56 -0.52 -17.20 -5.59
N ASP A 57 0.24 -17.19 -4.49
CA ASP A 57 -0.31 -17.36 -3.14
C ASP A 57 -1.06 -16.10 -2.68
N CYS A 58 -0.85 -14.96 -3.37
CA CYS A 58 -1.42 -13.68 -3.01
C CYS A 58 -2.59 -13.29 -3.93
N SER A 59 -3.64 -12.76 -3.32
CA SER A 59 -4.75 -12.09 -4.00
C SER A 59 -4.91 -10.66 -3.47
N ALA A 60 -5.40 -9.76 -4.31
CA ALA A 60 -5.54 -8.34 -4.00
C ALA A 60 -6.99 -7.91 -4.21
N LYS A 61 -7.54 -7.16 -3.25
CA LYS A 61 -8.88 -6.57 -3.34
C LYS A 61 -8.86 -5.11 -2.88
N PRO A 62 -9.70 -4.23 -3.44
CA PRO A 62 -9.89 -2.89 -2.89
C PRO A 62 -10.35 -2.97 -1.44
N ASP A 63 -9.80 -2.11 -0.58
CA ASP A 63 -10.29 -1.97 0.77
C ASP A 63 -11.56 -1.12 0.75
N GLY A 64 -12.70 -1.69 1.13
CA GLY A 64 -13.98 -0.98 1.17
C GLY A 64 -14.15 -0.08 2.41
N THR A 65 -13.14 -0.01 3.29
CA THR A 65 -13.20 0.72 4.56
C THR A 65 -12.59 2.13 4.47
N ARG A 66 -13.02 3.06 5.33
CA ARG A 66 -12.45 4.41 5.37
C ARG A 66 -10.98 4.38 5.81
N GLY A 67 -10.08 4.83 4.92
CA GLY A 67 -8.65 4.98 5.19
C GLY A 67 -7.81 3.76 4.81
N GLY A 68 -8.42 2.74 4.22
CA GLY A 68 -7.73 1.67 3.52
C GLY A 68 -7.91 1.85 2.02
N TRP A 69 -6.84 1.59 1.26
CA TRP A 69 -6.86 1.65 -0.19
C TRP A 69 -6.95 0.23 -0.79
N LEU A 70 -6.16 -0.71 -0.25
CA LEU A 70 -6.01 -2.03 -0.86
C LEU A 70 -5.67 -3.06 0.20
N ILE A 71 -6.24 -4.26 0.10
CA ILE A 71 -5.91 -5.40 0.95
C ILE A 71 -5.31 -6.49 0.08
N VAL A 72 -4.10 -6.94 0.45
CA VAL A 72 -3.43 -8.09 -0.17
C VAL A 72 -3.43 -9.25 0.81
N THR A 73 -4.08 -10.34 0.45
CA THR A 73 -4.13 -11.57 1.24
C THR A 73 -3.22 -12.60 0.63
N CYS A 74 -2.22 -13.08 1.38
CA CYS A 74 -1.30 -14.13 0.94
C CYS A 74 -1.51 -15.40 1.77
N LEU A 75 -1.77 -16.52 1.09
CA LEU A 75 -2.07 -17.85 1.65
C LEU A 75 -0.91 -18.81 1.34
N PRO A 76 0.08 -18.95 2.24
CA PRO A 76 1.24 -19.78 2.00
C PRO A 76 0.87 -21.27 1.99
N GLY A 77 1.39 -22.03 1.04
CA GLY A 77 1.13 -23.49 0.96
C GLY A 77 1.69 -24.32 2.13
N HIS A 78 2.55 -23.73 2.97
CA HIS A 78 3.07 -24.39 4.18
C HIS A 78 2.17 -24.20 5.42
N LEU A 79 1.20 -23.28 5.36
CA LEU A 79 0.21 -23.08 6.41
C LEU A 79 -1.04 -23.94 6.15
N PRO A 80 -1.86 -24.22 7.19
CA PRO A 80 -3.15 -24.86 7.00
C PRO A 80 -4.05 -24.05 6.05
N PRO A 81 -4.98 -24.70 5.32
CA PRO A 81 -5.93 -24.00 4.45
C PRO A 81 -6.68 -22.90 5.21
N GLY A 82 -6.82 -21.73 4.59
CA GLY A 82 -7.50 -20.57 5.18
C GLY A 82 -6.68 -19.81 6.23
N GLN A 83 -5.40 -20.14 6.40
CA GLN A 83 -4.45 -19.35 7.20
C GLN A 83 -3.47 -18.60 6.31
N GLY A 84 -3.22 -17.35 6.65
CA GLY A 84 -2.28 -16.53 5.92
C GLY A 84 -2.01 -15.17 6.54
N TYR A 85 -1.62 -14.26 5.67
CA TYR A 85 -1.30 -12.89 6.00
C TYR A 85 -2.26 -11.97 5.27
N GLU A 86 -2.88 -11.04 6.00
CA GLU A 86 -3.59 -9.92 5.40
C GLU A 86 -2.69 -8.69 5.49
N ILE A 87 -2.42 -8.05 4.37
CA ILE A 87 -1.54 -6.88 4.31
C ILE A 87 -2.39 -5.73 3.77
N GLY A 88 -2.79 -4.85 4.66
CA GLY A 88 -3.53 -3.64 4.31
C GLY A 88 -2.59 -2.53 3.87
N LEU A 89 -2.97 -1.82 2.81
CA LEU A 89 -2.31 -0.63 2.33
C LEU A 89 -3.22 0.58 2.61
N ASP A 90 -2.67 1.59 3.25
CA ASP A 90 -3.37 2.88 3.39
C ASP A 90 -3.27 3.72 2.10
N ASP A 91 -4.00 4.83 2.05
CA ASP A 91 -3.97 5.81 0.94
C ASP A 91 -2.56 6.38 0.68
N TRP A 92 -1.66 6.22 1.65
CA TRP A 92 -0.26 6.62 1.61
C TRP A 92 0.68 5.48 1.23
N GLY A 93 0.16 4.30 0.85
CA GLY A 93 0.94 3.12 0.46
C GLY A 93 1.77 2.54 1.60
N ARG A 94 1.42 2.83 2.86
CA ARG A 94 2.05 2.19 4.02
C ARG A 94 1.42 0.82 4.20
N MET A 95 2.27 -0.18 4.32
CA MET A 95 1.85 -1.56 4.57
C MET A 95 1.63 -1.76 6.07
N ARG A 96 0.48 -2.36 6.42
CA ARG A 96 0.20 -2.87 7.76
C ARG A 96 -0.13 -4.34 7.65
N ILE A 97 0.75 -5.17 8.20
CA ILE A 97 0.54 -6.61 8.25
C ILE A 97 -0.40 -6.91 9.41
N ARG A 98 -1.52 -7.55 9.09
CA ARG A 98 -2.46 -8.13 10.04
C ARG A 98 -2.27 -9.65 9.99
N SER A 99 -1.74 -10.18 11.09
CA SER A 99 -1.49 -11.61 11.27
C SER A 99 -1.93 -12.01 12.69
N PRO A 100 -2.53 -13.18 12.89
CA PRO A 100 -2.93 -14.15 11.86
C PRO A 100 -4.21 -13.74 11.13
N TYR A 101 -4.21 -13.81 9.79
CA TYR A 101 -5.44 -13.82 9.01
C TYR A 101 -5.96 -15.25 8.99
N ARG A 102 -7.17 -15.45 9.50
CA ARG A 102 -7.90 -16.71 9.39
C ARG A 102 -9.21 -16.39 8.70
N ASP A 103 -9.50 -17.09 7.61
CA ASP A 103 -10.84 -17.13 7.05
C ASP A 103 -11.73 -17.81 8.10
N ALA A 104 -12.32 -17.03 9.00
CA ALA A 104 -13.40 -17.48 9.85
C ALA A 104 -14.71 -17.12 9.14
N GLU A 105 -15.11 -17.87 8.13
CA GLU A 105 -16.46 -18.47 8.07
C GLU A 105 -16.60 -19.45 6.88
N PRO A 106 -17.33 -20.58 7.08
CA PRO A 106 -17.71 -21.55 6.04
C PRO A 106 -18.82 -21.07 5.10
#